data_AF-A0A956R3N6-F1
#
_entry.id   AF-A0A956R3N6-F1
#
_cell.length_a   1.000
_cell.length_b   1.000
_cell.length_c   1.000
_cell.angle_alpha   90.00
_cell.angle_beta   90.00
_cell.angle_gamma   90.00
#
_symmetry.space_group_name_H-M   'P 1'
#
loop_
_entity.id
_entity.type
_entity.pdbx_description
1 polymer ?
#
loop_
_entity_poly.entity_id
_entity_poly.type
_entity_poly.pdbx_seq_one_letter_code
_entity_poly.pdbx_strand_id
1 'polypeptide(L)'
;MSEGKKRLVVLGGGPSVLTALYHLTNDVAVRSKCDITVYQMGWRLGGKAGSGRTPNGQILEHGLHILFGFYENFFAMMRRCYVELDRPEGSPMRTFDDAFSPN
;
A
#
# COMPACT_ATOMS: atom_id res chain seq x y z
N MET A 1 30.04 3.96 20.71
CA MET A 1 29.35 3.00 19.82
C MET A 1 28.17 3.72 19.23
N SER A 2 28.00 3.78 17.90
CA SER A 2 26.77 4.32 17.33
C SER A 2 25.61 3.45 17.82
N GLU A 3 24.58 4.05 18.41
CA GLU A 3 23.33 3.34 18.69
C GLU A 3 22.88 2.65 17.39
N GLY A 4 22.73 1.32 17.44
CA GLY A 4 22.22 0.57 16.30
C GLY A 4 20.83 1.06 15.89
N LYS A 5 20.41 0.79 14.65
CA LYS A 5 19.05 1.14 14.20
C LYS A 5 18.00 0.59 15.16
N LYS A 6 16.98 1.40 15.46
CA LYS A 6 15.82 0.99 16.26
C LYS A 6 15.03 -0.05 15.47
N ARG A 7 14.84 -1.23 16.04
CA ARG A 7 14.04 -2.29 15.42
C ARG A 7 12.55 -2.05 15.66
N LEU A 8 11.77 -2.01 14.59
CA LEU A 8 10.32 -1.88 14.61
C LEU A 8 9.69 -3.15 14.03
N VAL A 9 9.09 -3.95 14.90
CA VAL A 9 8.32 -5.14 14.52
C VAL A 9 6.86 -4.74 14.32
N VAL A 10 6.31 -5.06 13.15
CA VAL A 10 4.92 -4.76 12.79
C VAL A 10 4.20 -6.05 12.45
N LEU A 11 3.00 -6.23 13.00
CA LEU A 11 2.19 -7.43 12.81
C LEU A 11 0.98 -7.12 11.92
N GLY A 12 0.88 -7.82 10.80
CA GLY A 12 -0.16 -7.66 9.77
C GLY A 12 0.26 -6.74 8.62
N GLY A 13 -0.17 -7.07 7.41
CA GLY A 13 0.10 -6.37 6.16
C GLY A 13 -1.18 -5.83 5.51
N GLY A 14 -2.16 -5.42 6.31
CA GLY A 14 -3.40 -4.80 5.86
C GLY A 14 -3.25 -3.29 5.56
N PRO A 15 -4.30 -2.64 5.04
CA PRO A 15 -4.24 -1.24 4.63
C PRO A 15 -3.86 -0.29 5.77
N SER A 16 -4.28 -0.57 7.01
CA SER A 16 -3.91 0.24 8.17
C SER A 16 -2.40 0.27 8.40
N VAL A 17 -1.75 -0.90 8.38
CA VAL A 17 -0.30 -1.01 8.56
C VAL A 17 0.45 -0.40 7.39
N LEU A 18 0.03 -0.72 6.15
CA LEU A 18 0.71 -0.21 4.97
C LEU A 18 0.62 1.31 4.89
N THR A 19 -0.53 1.92 5.22
CA THR A 19 -0.68 3.38 5.30
C THR A 19 0.17 3.97 6.43
N ALA A 20 0.20 3.37 7.61
CA ALA A 20 1.01 3.86 8.72
C ALA A 20 2.52 3.84 8.36
N LEU A 21 2.98 2.76 7.74
CA LEU A 21 4.37 2.63 7.29
C LEU A 21 4.70 3.56 6.13
N TYR A 22 3.80 3.75 5.17
CA TYR A 22 3.97 4.74 4.11
C TYR A 22 4.25 6.13 4.69
N HIS A 23 3.41 6.61 5.61
CA HIS A 23 3.62 7.92 6.22
C HIS A 23 4.85 7.96 7.13
N LEU A 24 5.08 6.92 7.94
CA LEU A 24 6.24 6.84 8.84
C LEU A 24 7.56 6.87 8.06
N THR A 25 7.63 6.13 6.96
CA THR A 25 8.85 6.01 6.16
C THR A 25 9.02 7.14 5.16
N ASN A 26 8.03 8.00 4.97
CA ASN A 26 8.22 9.19 4.14
C ASN A 26 9.29 10.14 4.75
N ASP A 27 9.46 10.11 6.07
CA ASP A 27 10.55 10.79 6.77
C ASP A 27 11.90 10.08 6.59
N VAL A 28 12.88 10.77 5.98
CA VAL A 28 14.25 10.28 5.76
C VAL A 28 15.00 10.01 7.07
N ALA A 29 14.72 10.78 8.12
CA ALA A 29 15.31 10.57 9.43
C ALA A 29 14.81 9.26 10.06
N VAL A 30 13.55 8.89 9.85
CA VAL A 30 13.02 7.59 10.28
C VAL A 30 13.67 6.46 9.49
N ARG A 31 13.74 6.57 8.15
CA ARG A 31 14.39 5.53 7.30
C ARG A 31 15.84 5.24 7.68
N SER A 32 16.59 6.27 8.08
CA SER A 32 17.99 6.09 8.49
C SER A 32 18.14 5.50 9.90
N LYS A 33 17.16 5.71 10.79
CA LYS A 33 17.24 5.31 12.21
C LYS A 33 16.47 4.02 12.53
N CYS A 34 15.58 3.56 11.66
CA CYS A 34 14.72 2.41 11.91
C CYS A 34 15.07 1.22 11.01
N ASP A 35 14.98 0.03 11.57
CA ASP A 35 14.98 -1.26 10.87
C ASP A 35 13.59 -1.88 11.04
N ILE A 36 12.80 -1.92 9.96
CA ILE A 36 11.37 -2.22 10.01
C ILE A 36 11.11 -3.60 9.42
N THR A 37 10.50 -4.49 10.21
CA THR A 37 10.08 -5.83 9.77
C THR A 37 8.58 -5.97 9.88
N VAL A 38 7.92 -6.27 8.76
CA VAL A 38 6.48 -6.56 8.71
C VAL A 38 6.26 -8.06 8.66
N TYR A 39 5.60 -8.59 9.68
CA TYR A 39 5.15 -9.98 9.72
C TYR A 39 3.71 -10.05 9.22
N GLN A 40 3.53 -10.61 8.04
CA GLN A 40 2.21 -10.90 7.48
C GLN A 40 1.94 -12.40 7.55
N MET A 41 0.73 -12.79 7.91
CA MET A 41 0.32 -14.19 7.80
C MET A 41 0.14 -14.57 6.33
N GLY A 42 0.84 -15.62 5.91
CA GLY A 42 0.84 -16.07 4.52
C GLY A 42 1.61 -15.12 3.60
N TRP A 43 1.47 -15.33 2.30
CA TRP A 43 2.29 -14.67 1.28
C TRP A 43 1.64 -13.43 0.65
N ARG A 44 0.41 -13.08 1.04
CA ARG A 44 -0.35 -11.96 0.44
C ARG A 44 -0.56 -10.82 1.43
N LEU A 45 -0.35 -9.60 0.95
CA LEU A 45 -0.73 -8.36 1.62
C LEU A 45 -2.21 -8.03 1.36
N GLY A 46 -2.71 -6.99 2.03
CA GLY A 46 -4.01 -6.38 1.77
C GLY A 46 -5.07 -6.65 2.84
N GLY A 47 -4.87 -7.63 3.74
CA GLY A 47 -5.84 -7.93 4.80
C GLY A 47 -7.26 -8.12 4.23
N LYS A 48 -8.24 -7.38 4.76
CA LYS A 48 -9.63 -7.40 4.25
C LYS A 48 -9.79 -6.82 2.84
N ALA A 49 -8.85 -6.00 2.37
CA ALA A 49 -8.81 -5.47 1.01
C ALA A 49 -7.98 -6.35 0.04
N GLY A 50 -7.56 -7.55 0.48
CA GLY A 50 -6.82 -8.47 -0.36
C GLY A 50 -7.70 -9.09 -1.45
N SER A 51 -7.10 -9.33 -2.61
CA SER A 51 -7.70 -10.05 -3.73
C SER A 51 -6.83 -11.22 -4.17
N GLY A 52 -7.47 -12.23 -4.77
CA GLY A 52 -6.87 -13.38 -5.42
C GLY A 52 -7.31 -13.47 -6.87
N ARG A 53 -6.90 -14.54 -7.55
CA ARG A 53 -7.35 -14.85 -8.91
C ARG A 53 -7.71 -16.32 -9.07
N THR A 54 -8.71 -16.61 -9.90
CA THR A 54 -8.98 -17.98 -10.39
C THR A 54 -7.89 -18.40 -11.39
N PRO A 55 -7.79 -19.69 -11.77
CA PRO A 55 -6.88 -20.14 -12.82
C PRO A 55 -7.08 -19.41 -14.17
N ASN A 56 -8.30 -18.97 -14.44
CA ASN A 56 -8.65 -18.22 -15.65
C ASN A 56 -8.44 -16.70 -15.50
N GLY A 57 -7.84 -16.26 -14.40
CA GLY A 57 -7.48 -14.86 -14.16
C GLY A 57 -8.58 -13.97 -13.59
N GLN A 58 -9.77 -14.50 -13.28
CA GLN A 58 -10.86 -13.71 -12.69
C GLN A 58 -10.49 -13.28 -11.26
N ILE A 59 -10.77 -12.03 -10.92
CA ILE A 59 -10.47 -11.48 -9.59
C ILE A 59 -11.43 -12.07 -8.55
N LEU A 60 -10.87 -12.52 -7.43
CA LEU A 60 -11.61 -12.98 -6.25
C LEU A 60 -11.31 -12.03 -5.10
N GLU A 61 -12.25 -11.15 -4.76
CA GLU A 61 -12.09 -10.22 -3.65
C GLU A 61 -12.60 -10.81 -2.34
N HIS A 62 -11.97 -10.43 -1.22
CA HIS A 62 -12.49 -10.79 0.12
C HIS A 62 -13.87 -10.14 0.38
N GLY A 63 -14.13 -8.97 -0.19
CA GLY A 63 -15.39 -8.26 -0.09
C GLY A 63 -15.42 -7.05 -1.01
N LEU A 64 -16.61 -6.50 -1.25
CA LEU A 64 -16.78 -5.29 -2.04
C LEU A 64 -16.26 -4.08 -1.25
N HIS A 65 -15.31 -3.33 -1.82
CA HIS A 65 -14.78 -2.11 -1.23
C HIS A 65 -15.15 -0.92 -2.12
N ILE A 66 -15.95 0.01 -1.58
CA ILE A 66 -16.35 1.23 -2.28
C ILE A 66 -15.64 2.41 -1.63
N LEU A 67 -14.97 3.21 -2.45
CA LEU A 67 -14.31 4.44 -2.03
C LEU A 67 -15.23 5.62 -2.31
N PHE A 68 -15.55 6.38 -1.27
CA PHE A 68 -16.40 7.56 -1.38
C PHE A 68 -15.54 8.83 -1.49
N GLY A 69 -16.10 9.86 -2.15
CA GLY A 69 -15.39 11.10 -2.45
C GLY A 69 -14.78 11.82 -1.24
N PHE A 70 -15.33 11.60 -0.04
CA PHE A 70 -14.83 12.22 1.20
C PHE A 70 -13.57 11.54 1.78
N TYR A 71 -13.01 10.51 1.14
CA TYR A 71 -11.77 9.86 1.57
C TYR A 71 -10.52 10.61 1.09
N GLU A 72 -10.43 11.90 1.37
CA GLU A 72 -9.36 12.80 0.91
C GLU A 72 -7.96 12.26 1.22
N ASN A 73 -7.74 11.74 2.43
CA ASN A 73 -6.45 11.16 2.84
C ASN A 73 -6.04 9.97 1.97
N PHE A 74 -7.00 9.12 1.59
CA PHE A 74 -6.75 7.97 0.73
C PHE A 74 -6.37 8.44 -0.68
N PHE A 75 -7.14 9.35 -1.27
CA PHE A 75 -6.87 9.82 -2.62
C PHE A 75 -5.56 10.61 -2.71
N ALA A 76 -5.27 11.45 -1.73
CA ALA A 76 -4.00 12.18 -1.66
C ALA A 76 -2.79 11.22 -1.58
N MET A 77 -2.89 10.17 -0.75
CA MET A 77 -1.85 9.13 -0.65
C MET A 77 -1.72 8.36 -1.98
N MET A 78 -2.83 7.86 -2.52
CA MET A 78 -2.79 7.04 -3.73
C MET A 78 -2.28 7.82 -4.94
N ARG A 79 -2.63 9.10 -5.12
CA ARG A 79 -2.06 9.95 -6.18
C ARG A 79 -0.54 9.98 -6.12
N ARG A 80 0.04 10.15 -4.92
CA ARG A 80 1.50 10.12 -4.72
C ARG A 80 2.09 8.74 -5.01
N CYS A 81 1.46 7.67 -4.50
CA CYS A 81 1.90 6.30 -4.79
C CYS A 81 1.97 6.00 -6.29
N TYR A 82 0.99 6.43 -7.08
CA TYR A 82 1.00 6.22 -8.54
C TYR A 82 2.11 7.00 -9.23
N VAL A 83 2.42 8.21 -8.77
CA VAL A 83 3.55 9.02 -9.30
C VAL A 83 4.89 8.36 -8.95
N GLU A 84 5.08 7.97 -7.69
CA GLU A 84 6.34 7.34 -7.23
C GLU A 84 6.59 5.97 -7.87
N LEU A 85 5.52 5.22 -8.14
CA LEU A 85 5.63 3.91 -8.78
C LEU A 85 6.05 3.98 -10.25
N ASP A 86 5.84 5.14 -10.90
CA ASP A 86 6.23 5.47 -12.28
C ASP A 86 6.10 4.28 -13.25
N ARG A 87 4.88 3.74 -13.33
CA ARG A 87 4.64 2.47 -14.03
C ARG A 87 4.95 2.60 -15.52
N PRO A 88 5.62 1.61 -16.14
CA PRO A 88 5.96 1.64 -17.56
C PRO A 88 4.72 1.83 -18.45
N GLU A 89 4.94 2.43 -19.61
CA GLU A 89 3.91 2.55 -20.66
C GLU A 89 3.30 1.17 -21.02
N GLY A 90 1.99 1.14 -21.25
CA GLY A 90 1.23 -0.09 -21.49
C GLY A 90 0.81 -0.85 -20.23
N SER A 91 1.25 -0.44 -19.03
CA SER A 91 0.78 -1.03 -17.77
C SER A 91 -0.74 -0.80 -17.56
N PRO A 92 -1.53 -1.82 -17.16
CA PRO A 92 -2.94 -1.62 -16.80
C PRO A 92 -3.09 -0.69 -15.60
N MET A 93 -4.01 0.28 -15.68
CA MET A 93 -4.20 1.33 -14.66
C MET A 93 -2.84 2.00 -14.35
N ARG A 94 -2.23 2.65 -15.33
CA ARG A 94 -0.86 3.16 -15.23
C ARG A 94 -0.78 4.35 -14.28
N THR A 95 -1.72 5.28 -14.44
CA THR A 95 -1.85 6.51 -13.67
C THR A 95 -2.96 6.41 -12.63
N PHE A 96 -3.01 7.38 -11.72
CA PHE A 96 -4.13 7.50 -10.79
C PHE A 96 -5.46 7.69 -11.53
N ASP A 97 -5.50 8.54 -12.55
CA ASP A 97 -6.74 8.87 -13.26
C ASP A 97 -7.24 7.70 -14.14
N ASP A 98 -6.35 6.80 -14.57
CA ASP A 98 -6.71 5.52 -15.20
C ASP A 98 -7.41 4.56 -14.20
N ALA A 99 -7.05 4.64 -12.92
CA ALA A 99 -7.52 3.74 -11.87
C ALA A 99 -8.74 4.27 -11.10
N PHE A 100 -8.86 5.58 -10.98
CA PHE A 100 -9.89 6.28 -10.23
C PHE A 100 -10.53 7.35 -11.10
N SER A 101 -11.58 6.99 -11.82
CA SER A 101 -12.36 7.93 -12.61
C SER A 101 -13.59 8.39 -11.81
N PRO A 102 -13.93 9.68 -11.83
CA PRO A 102 -15.23 10.12 -11.35
C PRO A 102 -16.30 9.52 -12.29
N ASN A 103 -17.21 8.73 -11.73
CA ASN A 103 -18.41 8.27 -12.44
C ASN A 103 -19.46 9.38 -12.49
#